data_AF-A0A3N5HAS5-F1
#
_entry.id   AF-A0A3N5HAS5-F1
#
_cell.length_a   1.000
_cell.length_b   1.000
_cell.length_c   1.000
_cell.angle_alpha   90.00
_cell.angle_beta   90.00
_cell.angle_gamma   90.00
#
_symmetry.space_group_name_H-M   'P 1'
#
loop_
_entity.id
_entity.type
_entity.pdbx_description
1 polymer ?
#
loop_
_entity_poly.entity_id
_entity_poly.type
_entity_poly.pdbx_seq_one_letter_code
_entity_poly.pdbx_strand_id
1 'polypeptide(L)'
;MDAPRRRWSWRIGRPFGITLYVHATFLLLLLWLGLAALLQGGVQAALRNLGLILAVFGTVVLHELSHALTARRFGIRTREIILLPIGGVSSLERLPEKPSQELLVALAGPFTNLLIALGLFGIL
;
A
#
# COMPACT_ATOMS: atom_id res chain seq x y z
N MET A 1 -23.09 -7.88 -2.38
CA MET A 1 -22.87 -6.86 -3.41
C MET A 1 -21.40 -6.92 -3.80
N ASP A 2 -21.09 -7.62 -4.88
CA ASP A 2 -19.74 -7.73 -5.41
C ASP A 2 -19.34 -6.39 -6.04
N ALA A 3 -18.16 -5.88 -5.70
CA ALA A 3 -17.59 -4.70 -6.34
C ALA A 3 -17.45 -4.95 -7.85
N PRO A 4 -17.70 -3.96 -8.72
CA PRO A 4 -17.59 -4.12 -10.16
C PRO A 4 -16.24 -4.75 -10.53
N ARG A 5 -16.25 -5.81 -11.35
CA ARG A 5 -15.04 -6.51 -11.79
C ARG A 5 -14.10 -5.53 -12.50
N ARG A 6 -13.13 -4.95 -11.79
CA ARG A 6 -12.04 -4.20 -12.42
C ARG A 6 -11.20 -5.19 -13.21
N ARG A 7 -11.33 -5.17 -14.54
CA ARG A 7 -10.71 -6.15 -15.47
C ARG A 7 -9.20 -6.33 -15.30
N TRP A 8 -8.53 -5.37 -14.65
CA TRP A 8 -7.08 -5.32 -14.48
C TRP A 8 -6.64 -5.33 -13.02
N SER A 9 -7.51 -5.67 -12.07
CA SER A 9 -7.17 -5.72 -10.65
C SER A 9 -7.58 -7.02 -10.01
N TRP A 10 -6.66 -7.64 -9.29
CA TRP A 10 -6.91 -8.89 -8.57
C TRP A 10 -6.91 -8.65 -7.06
N ARG A 11 -7.88 -9.24 -6.38
CA ARG A 11 -7.98 -9.18 -4.91
C ARG A 11 -6.91 -10.07 -4.30
N ILE A 12 -6.10 -9.49 -3.41
CA ILE A 12 -5.03 -10.21 -2.70
C ILE A 12 -5.37 -10.51 -1.24
N GLY A 13 -6.30 -9.77 -0.63
CA GLY A 13 -6.67 -9.97 0.79
C GLY A 13 -7.72 -8.98 1.29
N ARG A 14 -8.08 -9.11 2.58
CA ARG A 14 -9.07 -8.22 3.22
C ARG A 14 -8.74 -7.87 4.69
N PRO A 15 -7.60 -7.21 4.97
CA PRO A 15 -7.25 -6.79 6.33
C PRO A 15 -8.24 -5.77 6.89
N PHE A 16 -8.65 -5.94 8.15
CA PHE A 16 -9.54 -5.02 8.88
C PHE A 16 -10.88 -4.70 8.16
N GLY A 17 -11.30 -5.55 7.22
CA GLY A 17 -12.50 -5.36 6.40
C GLY A 17 -12.29 -4.56 5.11
N ILE A 18 -11.09 -4.02 4.88
CA ILE A 18 -10.70 -3.24 3.70
C ILE A 18 -10.14 -4.21 2.64
N THR A 19 -10.67 -4.17 1.42
CA THR A 19 -10.24 -5.09 0.37
C THR A 19 -8.97 -4.60 -0.30
N LEU A 20 -7.92 -5.42 -0.32
CA LEU A 20 -6.67 -5.11 -1.02
C LEU A 20 -6.70 -5.67 -2.44
N TYR A 21 -6.36 -4.83 -3.41
CA TYR A 21 -6.23 -5.17 -4.81
C TYR A 21 -4.83 -4.85 -5.33
N VAL A 22 -4.37 -5.63 -6.29
CA VAL A 22 -3.17 -5.35 -7.08
C VAL A 22 -3.58 -5.13 -8.52
N HIS A 23 -3.17 -4.00 -9.10
CA HIS A 23 -3.40 -3.72 -10.51
C HIS A 23 -2.34 -4.41 -11.38
N ALA A 24 -2.69 -4.80 -12.61
CA ALA A 24 -1.77 -5.43 -13.58
C ALA A 24 -0.49 -4.63 -13.84
N THR A 25 -0.60 -3.30 -13.81
CA THR A 25 0.55 -2.41 -13.96
C THR A 25 1.60 -2.60 -12.86
N PHE A 26 1.19 -2.98 -11.64
CA PHE A 26 2.11 -3.30 -10.57
C PHE A 26 2.90 -4.59 -10.86
N LEU A 27 2.26 -5.61 -11.43
CA LEU A 27 2.95 -6.83 -11.85
C LEU A 27 3.93 -6.56 -13.00
N LEU A 28 3.57 -5.67 -13.93
CA LEU A 28 4.48 -5.21 -14.98
C LEU A 28 5.71 -4.49 -14.39
N LEU A 29 5.53 -3.66 -13.35
CA LEU A 29 6.64 -3.05 -12.62
C LEU A 29 7.56 -4.11 -12.02
N LEU A 30 7.00 -5.09 -11.30
CA LEU A 30 7.78 -6.18 -10.69
C LEU A 30 8.53 -6.99 -11.76
N LEU A 31 7.88 -7.34 -12.86
CA LEU A 31 8.49 -8.08 -13.95
C LEU A 31 9.64 -7.29 -14.59
N TRP A 32 9.41 -6.02 -14.90
CA TRP A 32 10.41 -5.15 -15.51
C TRP A 32 11.64 -4.98 -14.62
N LEU A 33 11.44 -4.63 -13.34
CA LEU A 33 12.53 -4.43 -12.39
C LEU A 33 13.25 -5.74 -12.02
N GLY A 34 12.52 -6.84 -11.95
CA GLY A 34 13.09 -8.17 -11.74
C GLY A 34 13.96 -8.62 -12.92
N LEU A 35 13.47 -8.44 -14.15
CA LEU A 35 14.22 -8.78 -15.36
C LEU A 35 15.44 -7.88 -15.54
N ALA A 36 15.31 -6.57 -15.32
CA ALA A 36 16.44 -5.65 -15.38
C ALA A 36 17.55 -6.05 -14.41
N ALA A 37 17.19 -6.38 -13.16
CA ALA A 37 18.15 -6.85 -12.16
C ALA A 37 18.75 -8.23 -12.52
N LEU A 38 17.96 -9.13 -13.10
CA LEU A 38 18.43 -10.44 -13.58
C LEU A 38 19.49 -10.28 -14.67
N LEU A 39 19.28 -9.39 -15.64
CA LEU A 39 20.19 -9.15 -16.75
C LEU A 39 21.50 -8.47 -16.30
N GLN A 40 21.46 -7.68 -15.24
CA GLN A 40 22.64 -6.95 -14.74
C GLN A 40 23.47 -7.75 -13.73
N GLY A 41 22.83 -8.57 -12.88
CA GLY A 41 23.50 -9.20 -11.74
C GLY A 41 23.03 -10.61 -11.42
N GLY A 42 22.32 -11.27 -12.35
CA GLY A 42 21.85 -12.63 -12.20
C GLY A 42 20.71 -12.79 -11.19
N VAL A 43 20.40 -14.05 -10.87
CA VAL A 43 19.23 -14.43 -10.06
C VAL A 43 19.28 -13.79 -8.66
N GLN A 44 20.46 -13.74 -8.04
CA GLN A 44 20.60 -13.15 -6.71
C GLN A 44 20.28 -11.65 -6.68
N ALA A 45 20.69 -10.91 -7.73
CA ALA A 45 20.33 -9.50 -7.85
C ALA A 45 18.81 -9.31 -8.06
N ALA A 46 18.20 -10.16 -8.88
CA ALA A 46 16.75 -10.13 -9.10
C ALA A 46 15.96 -10.40 -7.82
N LEU A 47 16.33 -11.43 -7.05
CA LEU A 47 15.68 -11.76 -5.77
C LEU A 47 15.82 -10.63 -4.74
N ARG A 48 17.01 -10.05 -4.60
CA ARG A 48 17.24 -8.91 -3.70
C ARG A 48 16.38 -7.70 -4.11
N ASN A 49 16.36 -7.38 -5.41
CA ASN A 49 15.60 -6.24 -5.92
C ASN A 49 14.09 -6.42 -5.72
N LEU A 50 13.55 -7.60 -6.07
CA LEU A 50 12.14 -7.92 -5.85
C LEU A 50 11.77 -7.91 -4.37
N GLY A 51 12.63 -8.47 -3.50
CA GLY A 51 12.44 -8.43 -2.06
C GLY A 51 12.37 -7.00 -1.52
N LEU A 52 13.27 -6.11 -1.97
CA LEU A 52 13.25 -4.71 -1.60
C LEU A 52 11.97 -4.00 -2.08
N ILE A 53 11.56 -4.19 -3.33
CA ILE A 53 10.34 -3.57 -3.88
C ILE A 53 9.10 -4.04 -3.10
N LEU A 54 9.00 -5.34 -2.83
CA LEU A 54 7.90 -5.90 -2.04
C LEU A 54 7.90 -5.35 -0.61
N ALA A 55 9.06 -5.19 0.01
CA ALA A 55 9.18 -4.58 1.34
C ALA A 55 8.71 -3.11 1.33
N VAL A 56 9.15 -2.32 0.35
CA VAL A 56 8.72 -0.92 0.17
C VAL A 56 7.21 -0.84 -0.05
N PHE A 57 6.63 -1.69 -0.90
CA PHE A 57 5.19 -1.69 -1.08
C PHE A 57 4.43 -2.22 0.14
N GLY A 58 5.06 -3.09 0.94
CA GLY A 58 4.56 -3.47 2.26
C GLY A 58 4.40 -2.26 3.17
N THR A 59 5.37 -1.33 3.20
CA THR A 59 5.24 -0.11 3.99
C THR A 59 4.17 0.82 3.43
N VAL A 60 4.02 0.92 2.10
CA VAL A 60 2.92 1.67 1.46
C VAL A 60 1.55 1.10 1.84
N VAL A 61 1.39 -0.23 1.90
CA VAL A 61 0.13 -0.84 2.37
C VAL A 61 -0.16 -0.45 3.82
N LEU A 62 0.84 -0.50 4.70
CA LEU A 62 0.69 -0.09 6.10
C LEU A 62 0.36 1.40 6.23
N HIS A 63 0.99 2.25 5.40
CA HIS A 63 0.72 3.68 5.29
C HIS A 63 -0.76 3.94 4.96
N GLU A 64 -1.27 3.34 3.87
CA GLU A 64 -2.66 3.49 3.45
C GLU A 64 -3.65 2.91 4.49
N LEU A 65 -3.30 1.78 5.11
CA LEU A 65 -4.12 1.20 6.17
C LEU A 65 -4.22 2.12 7.38
N SER A 66 -3.17 2.84 7.74
CA SER A 66 -3.23 3.77 8.87
C SER A 66 -4.16 4.95 8.63
N HIS A 67 -4.20 5.50 7.41
CA HIS A 67 -5.18 6.49 6.99
C HIS A 67 -6.60 5.93 7.14
N ALA A 68 -6.83 4.74 6.59
CA ALA A 68 -8.13 4.08 6.61
C ALA A 68 -8.61 3.75 8.04
N LEU A 69 -7.73 3.24 8.89
CA LEU A 69 -8.03 2.92 10.27
C LEU A 69 -8.28 4.18 11.11
N THR A 70 -7.56 5.27 10.84
CA THR A 70 -7.78 6.55 11.52
C THR A 70 -9.10 7.18 11.09
N ALA A 71 -9.40 7.19 9.78
CA ALA A 71 -10.69 7.67 9.25
C ALA A 71 -11.87 6.86 9.81
N ARG A 72 -11.68 5.54 10.01
CA ARG A 72 -12.69 4.66 10.62
C ARG A 72 -13.05 5.08 12.04
N ARG A 73 -12.14 5.69 12.81
CA ARG A 73 -12.46 6.24 14.15
C ARG A 73 -13.42 7.42 14.09
N PHE A 74 -13.50 8.10 12.96
CA PHE A 74 -14.45 9.19 12.69
C PHE A 74 -15.71 8.70 11.95
N GLY A 75 -15.94 7.39 11.90
CA GLY A 75 -17.10 6.79 11.24
C GLY A 75 -17.02 6.75 9.71
N ILE A 76 -15.86 7.05 9.12
CA ILE A 76 -15.63 7.05 7.68
C ILE A 76 -15.07 5.69 7.27
N ARG A 77 -15.76 4.96 6.40
CA ARG A 77 -15.29 3.66 5.95
C ARG A 77 -14.41 3.80 4.70
N THR A 78 -13.39 2.96 4.64
CA THR A 78 -12.57 2.75 3.43
C THR A 78 -12.96 1.39 2.83
N ARG A 79 -13.32 1.37 1.55
CA ARG A 79 -13.83 0.17 0.89
C ARG A 79 -12.71 -0.73 0.38
N GLU A 80 -11.75 -0.12 -0.29
CA GLU A 80 -10.66 -0.82 -0.97
C GLU A 80 -9.39 0.02 -1.02
N ILE A 81 -8.25 -0.67 -1.14
CA ILE A 81 -6.94 -0.10 -1.46
C ILE A 81 -6.42 -0.84 -2.69
N ILE A 82 -6.00 -0.09 -3.70
CA ILE A 82 -5.46 -0.63 -4.95
C ILE A 82 -3.98 -0.27 -5.04
N LEU A 83 -3.13 -1.28 -5.21
CA LEU A 83 -1.70 -1.09 -5.45
C LEU A 83 -1.42 -0.84 -6.94
N LEU A 84 -0.77 0.27 -7.21
CA LEU A 84 -0.31 0.75 -8.50
C LEU A 84 1.22 0.94 -8.48
N PRO A 85 1.90 1.06 -9.63
CA PRO A 85 3.33 1.35 -9.66
C PRO A 85 3.75 2.62 -8.92
N ILE A 86 2.84 3.58 -8.79
CA ILE A 86 3.09 4.87 -8.13
C ILE A 86 2.85 4.83 -6.61
N GLY A 87 2.24 3.77 -6.08
CA GLY A 87 1.87 3.67 -4.66
C GLY A 87 0.53 2.95 -4.44
N GLY A 88 -0.12 3.22 -3.31
CA GLY A 88 -1.45 2.73 -2.99
C GLY A 88 -2.49 3.83 -3.17
N VAL A 89 -3.68 3.47 -3.66
CA VAL A 89 -4.83 4.39 -3.71
C VAL A 89 -5.95 3.81 -2.87
N SER A 90 -6.36 4.54 -1.83
CA SER A 90 -7.44 4.17 -0.93
C SER A 90 -8.77 4.85 -1.34
N SER A 91 -9.86 4.10 -1.34
CA SER A 91 -11.20 4.61 -1.64
C SER A 91 -11.99 4.82 -0.35
N LEU A 92 -11.99 6.06 0.14
CA LEU A 92 -12.83 6.51 1.26
C LEU A 92 -14.26 6.77 0.78
N GLU A 93 -15.25 6.45 1.63
CA GLU A 93 -16.66 6.74 1.33
C GLU A 93 -16.97 8.25 1.29
N ARG A 94 -16.27 9.03 2.11
CA ARG A 94 -16.35 10.49 2.16
C ARG A 94 -15.09 11.06 2.81
N LEU A 95 -14.85 12.35 2.63
CA LEU A 95 -13.81 13.08 3.36
C LEU A 95 -14.29 13.44 4.77
N PRO A 96 -13.36 13.63 5.74
CA PRO A 96 -13.71 14.18 7.05
C PRO A 96 -14.30 15.59 6.94
N GLU A 97 -15.35 15.88 7.72
CA GLU A 97 -16.02 17.18 7.70
C GLU A 97 -15.27 18.24 8.53
N LYS A 98 -14.46 17.80 9.50
CA LYS A 98 -13.71 18.68 10.39
C LYS A 98 -12.24 18.75 9.98
N PRO A 99 -11.64 19.95 9.86
CA PRO A 99 -10.23 20.10 9.53
C PRO A 99 -9.29 19.35 10.49
N SER A 100 -9.64 19.27 11.78
CA SER A 100 -8.86 18.53 12.77
C SER A 100 -8.86 17.01 12.52
N GLN A 101 -9.97 16.46 12.02
CA GLN A 101 -10.06 15.04 11.67
C GLN A 101 -9.26 14.76 10.40
N GLU A 102 -9.35 15.64 9.41
CA GLU A 102 -8.55 15.57 8.19
C GLU A 102 -7.06 15.58 8.50
N LEU A 103 -6.61 16.48 9.38
CA LEU A 103 -5.21 16.54 9.81
C LEU A 103 -4.76 15.24 10.49
N LEU A 104 -5.57 14.69 11.40
CA LEU A 104 -5.26 13.42 12.07
C LEU A 104 -5.18 12.25 11.09
N VAL A 105 -6.10 12.19 10.12
CA VAL A 105 -6.06 11.17 9.06
C VAL A 105 -4.80 11.38 8.22
N ALA A 106 -4.52 12.59 7.74
CA ALA A 106 -3.37 12.89 6.89
C ALA A 106 -2.02 12.60 7.56
N LEU A 107 -1.92 12.77 8.88
CA LEU A 107 -0.69 12.45 9.62
C LEU A 107 -0.53 10.97 9.95
N ALA A 108 -1.60 10.16 9.90
CA ALA A 108 -1.55 8.75 10.25
C ALA A 108 -0.55 7.96 9.39
N GLY A 109 -0.57 8.19 8.07
CA GLY A 109 0.36 7.57 7.11
C GLY A 109 1.82 7.88 7.41
N PRO A 110 2.22 9.16 7.40
CA PRO A 110 3.58 9.59 7.75
C PRO A 110 4.04 9.07 9.12
N PHE A 111 3.17 9.11 10.13
CA PHE A 111 3.49 8.60 11.45
C PHE A 111 3.78 7.08 11.45
N THR A 112 3.01 6.31 10.67
CA THR A 112 3.25 4.87 10.51
C THR A 112 4.61 4.61 9.85
N ASN A 113 4.98 5.39 8.83
CA ASN A 113 6.31 5.27 8.21
C ASN A 113 7.43 5.62 9.19
N LEU A 114 7.25 6.64 10.05
CA LEU A 114 8.22 6.99 11.07
C LEU A 114 8.42 5.84 12.07
N LEU A 115 7.33 5.21 12.53
CA LEU A 115 7.42 4.06 13.43
C LEU A 115 8.12 2.86 12.79
N ILE A 116 7.84 2.59 11.52
CA ILE A 116 8.54 1.54 10.75
C ILE A 116 10.03 1.86 10.68
N ALA A 117 10.39 3.11 10.34
CA ALA A 117 11.78 3.53 10.24
C ALA A 117 12.53 3.40 11.57
N LEU A 118 11.93 3.86 12.67
CA LEU A 118 12.52 3.72 14.01
C LEU A 118 12.67 2.26 14.44
N GLY A 119 11.67 1.42 14.16
CA GLY A 119 11.72 0.00 14.46
C GLY A 119 12.81 -0.73 13.69
N LEU A 120 12.96 -0.44 12.38
CA LEU A 120 14.03 -1.00 11.57
C LEU A 120 15.41 -0.49 12.00
N PHE A 121 15.54 0.80 12.31
CA PHE A 121 16.80 1.39 12.76
C PHE A 121 17.26 0.83 14.11
N GLY A 122 16.33 0.47 15.00
CA GLY A 122 16.68 -0.20 16.27
C GLY A 122 17.13 -1.66 16.13
N ILE A 123 16.91 -2.29 14.97
CA ILE A 123 17.29 -3.69 14.70
C ILE A 123 18.61 -3.77 13.91
N LEU A 124 18.94 -2.74 13.12
CA LEU A 124 20.17 -2.63 12.32
C LEU A 124 21.36 -2.16 13.16
#